data_AF-A0A7J0CR51-F1
#
_entry.id   AF-A0A7J0CR51-F1
#
_cell.length_a   1.000
_cell.length_b   1.000
_cell.length_c   1.000
_cell.angle_alpha   90.00
_cell.angle_beta   90.00
_cell.angle_gamma   90.00
#
_symmetry.space_group_name_H-M   'P 1'
#
loop_
_entity.id
_entity.type
_entity.pdbx_description
1 polymer ?
#
loop_
_entity_poly.entity_id
_entity_poly.type
_entity_poly.pdbx_seq_one_letter_code
_entity_poly.pdbx_strand_id
1 'polypeptide(L)'
;MSNESLANLLREERKFAPPAELAANANVTAEAYEQAEADRLGFWAEQARRLTWATEPTETLDWSNPPFAKWFADGKLNVAYNCVDRHVEAGNGDRVAIHFEGEPGDSRAITYAELKDEVSRAANALTELGVSKGDRVAVYLPMIPEAAVAMLACARIGATHSVVFGGFSADAIATRIQDADAKVVITADGGYRRGKPSALKPAVDDAVSRIKSVEHVLVVRRTGQDTAWTEGRDVWWHEITARQSAEHTPEAFEAEQPLFILYTSGTTGKPKGILHTSGGYLTQAAYTHHAVFDLKPETDVYWCTADVGWVTGHSYIVYGPLANGATQVMYEGTPDTPHQGRFWEIVQKYGVTILYTAPTAIRTFMKWGTTSPPSSTCRPCASSVRSVSRSTPRRGCGTASTSAPTSARSWTPGGRPRPAP
;
A
#
# COMPACT_ATOMS: atom_id res chain seq x y z
N MET A 1 -12.11 -32.12 -26.07
CA MET A 1 -12.07 -30.65 -26.11
C MET A 1 -12.06 -30.24 -27.58
N SER A 2 -13.10 -29.58 -28.07
CA SER A 2 -13.18 -29.19 -29.49
C SER A 2 -12.14 -28.10 -29.80
N ASN A 3 -11.65 -28.05 -31.04
CA ASN A 3 -10.69 -27.07 -31.51
C ASN A 3 -11.16 -25.61 -31.31
N GLU A 4 -12.47 -25.38 -31.26
CA GLU A 4 -13.07 -24.07 -30.93
C GLU A 4 -12.78 -23.60 -29.50
N SER A 5 -12.74 -24.52 -28.52
CA SER A 5 -12.43 -24.16 -27.13
C SER A 5 -10.97 -23.71 -26.94
N LEU A 6 -10.06 -24.18 -27.79
CA LEU A 6 -8.66 -23.72 -27.83
C LEU A 6 -8.51 -22.44 -28.68
N ALA A 7 -9.32 -22.27 -29.73
CA ALA A 7 -9.29 -21.08 -30.58
C ALA A 7 -9.78 -19.81 -29.84
N ASN A 8 -10.77 -19.93 -28.94
CA ASN A 8 -11.23 -18.83 -28.09
C ASN A 8 -10.16 -18.28 -27.12
N LEU A 9 -9.08 -19.01 -26.88
CA LEU A 9 -7.96 -18.56 -26.03
C LEU A 9 -6.93 -17.71 -26.79
N LEU A 10 -6.98 -17.66 -28.13
CA LEU A 10 -5.94 -17.03 -28.95
C LEU A 10 -6.32 -15.63 -29.46
N ARG A 11 -7.62 -15.29 -29.55
CA ARG A 11 -8.11 -13.93 -29.81
C ARG A 11 -9.45 -13.69 -29.10
N GLU A 12 -9.40 -12.87 -28.05
CA GLU A 12 -10.60 -12.35 -27.38
C GLU A 12 -10.98 -11.02 -28.04
N GLU A 13 -12.05 -11.01 -28.85
CA GLU A 13 -12.53 -9.82 -29.56
C GLU A 13 -13.80 -9.22 -28.94
N ARG A 14 -14.38 -9.84 -27.89
CA ARG A 14 -15.57 -9.29 -27.24
C ARG A 14 -15.24 -7.95 -26.57
N LYS A 15 -16.07 -6.95 -26.87
CA LYS A 15 -16.03 -5.63 -26.22
C LYS A 15 -17.22 -5.51 -25.28
N PHE A 16 -16.95 -5.09 -24.05
CA PHE A 16 -17.97 -4.83 -23.04
C PHE A 16 -18.03 -3.31 -22.84
N ALA A 17 -19.11 -2.68 -23.30
CA ALA A 17 -19.32 -1.26 -23.05
C ALA A 17 -19.59 -1.03 -21.55
N PRO A 18 -19.16 0.10 -20.97
CA PRO A 18 -19.52 0.43 -19.61
C PRO A 18 -21.05 0.58 -19.49
N PRO A 19 -21.66 0.23 -18.35
CA PRO A 19 -23.06 0.56 -18.08
C PRO A 19 -23.30 2.06 -18.28
N ALA A 20 -24.44 2.42 -18.88
CA ALA A 20 -24.73 3.81 -19.26
C ALA A 20 -24.69 4.78 -18.06
N GLU A 21 -25.21 4.35 -16.91
CA GLU A 21 -25.19 5.14 -15.67
C GLU A 21 -23.77 5.35 -15.14
N LEU A 22 -22.91 4.33 -15.21
CA LEU A 22 -21.50 4.46 -14.83
C LEU A 22 -20.78 5.45 -15.75
N ALA A 23 -21.01 5.35 -17.06
CA ALA A 23 -20.38 6.23 -18.04
C ALA A 23 -20.82 7.69 -17.90
N ALA A 24 -22.10 7.93 -17.58
CA ALA A 24 -22.65 9.28 -17.40
C ALA A 24 -22.12 9.99 -16.14
N ASN A 25 -21.72 9.22 -15.11
CA ASN A 25 -21.23 9.74 -13.83
C ASN A 25 -19.74 9.47 -13.60
N ALA A 26 -19.01 9.17 -14.67
CA ALA A 26 -17.59 8.82 -14.57
C ALA A 26 -16.76 10.04 -14.13
N ASN A 27 -15.87 9.81 -13.17
CA ASN A 27 -14.88 10.77 -12.67
C ASN A 27 -13.94 11.26 -13.77
N VAL A 28 -13.63 10.39 -14.74
CA VAL A 28 -12.68 10.63 -15.83
C VAL A 28 -13.25 10.05 -17.11
N THR A 29 -13.21 10.83 -18.20
CA THR A 29 -13.66 10.45 -19.53
C THR A 29 -12.46 10.31 -20.49
N ALA A 30 -12.74 10.00 -21.77
CA ALA A 30 -11.69 9.89 -22.79
C ALA A 30 -10.89 11.19 -22.98
N GLU A 31 -11.48 12.35 -22.68
CA GLU A 31 -10.85 13.67 -22.79
C GLU A 31 -9.57 13.78 -21.95
N ALA A 32 -9.48 13.08 -20.81
CA ALA A 32 -8.27 13.11 -19.98
C ALA A 32 -7.04 12.53 -20.70
N TYR A 33 -7.22 11.60 -21.64
CA TYR A 33 -6.12 11.13 -22.48
C TYR A 33 -5.68 12.21 -23.46
N GLU A 34 -6.62 12.91 -24.09
CA GLU A 34 -6.34 14.00 -25.02
C GLU A 34 -5.62 15.15 -24.31
N GLN A 35 -6.05 15.52 -23.10
CA GLN A 35 -5.39 16.52 -22.25
C GLN A 35 -3.97 16.10 -21.87
N ALA A 36 -3.78 14.84 -21.45
CA ALA A 36 -2.47 14.32 -21.05
C ALA A 36 -1.50 14.17 -22.24
N GLU A 37 -2.01 13.88 -23.44
CA GLU A 37 -1.21 13.83 -24.67
C GLU A 37 -0.81 15.24 -25.13
N ALA A 38 -1.73 16.22 -25.02
CA ALA A 38 -1.47 17.61 -25.40
C ALA A 38 -0.47 18.31 -24.49
N ASP A 39 -0.61 18.15 -23.16
CA ASP A 39 0.33 18.69 -22.17
C ASP A 39 0.46 17.75 -20.97
N ARG A 40 1.40 16.81 -21.08
CA ARG A 40 1.68 15.84 -20.01
C ARG A 40 2.09 16.50 -18.69
N LEU A 41 2.85 17.60 -18.72
CA LEU A 41 3.34 18.23 -17.48
C LEU A 41 2.26 19.09 -16.83
N GLY A 42 1.51 19.87 -17.63
CA GLY A 42 0.33 20.59 -17.14
C GLY A 42 -0.72 19.65 -16.57
N PHE A 43 -0.95 18.51 -17.22
CA PHE A 43 -1.86 17.48 -16.70
C PHE A 43 -1.47 17.01 -15.29
N TRP A 44 -0.20 16.67 -15.07
CA TRP A 44 0.26 16.22 -13.74
C TRP A 44 0.34 17.35 -12.71
N ALA A 45 0.63 18.59 -13.13
CA ALA A 45 0.52 19.76 -12.27
C ALA A 45 -0.91 19.92 -11.74
N GLU A 46 -1.91 19.75 -12.61
CA GLU A 46 -3.31 19.80 -12.22
C GLU A 46 -3.68 18.65 -11.27
N GLN A 47 -3.21 17.42 -11.54
CA GLN A 47 -3.47 16.31 -10.62
C GLN A 47 -2.81 16.50 -9.24
N ALA A 48 -1.68 17.19 -9.17
CA ALA A 48 -1.02 17.50 -7.90
C ALA A 48 -1.86 18.43 -7.00
N ARG A 49 -2.72 19.28 -7.58
CA ARG A 49 -3.63 20.17 -6.84
C ARG A 49 -4.75 19.44 -6.09
N ARG A 50 -4.92 18.14 -6.35
CA ARG A 50 -5.77 17.26 -5.51
C ARG A 50 -5.24 17.10 -4.10
N LEU A 51 -3.95 17.40 -3.89
CA LEU A 51 -3.30 17.38 -2.61
C LEU A 51 -3.26 18.79 -2.02
N THR A 52 -3.23 18.85 -0.71
CA THR A 52 -2.96 20.08 0.02
C THR A 52 -1.45 20.23 0.20
N TRP A 53 -0.92 21.32 -0.33
CA TRP A 53 0.48 21.69 -0.25
C TRP A 53 0.66 22.82 0.76
N ALA A 54 1.66 22.71 1.62
CA ALA A 54 2.09 23.82 2.47
C ALA A 54 2.90 24.84 1.66
N THR A 55 3.58 24.38 0.61
CA THR A 55 4.21 25.21 -0.42
C THR A 55 3.89 24.59 -1.76
N GLU A 56 3.14 25.31 -2.60
CA GLU A 56 2.78 24.81 -3.93
C GLU A 56 4.02 24.71 -4.82
N PRO A 57 4.20 23.60 -5.56
CA PRO A 57 5.32 23.47 -6.49
C PRO A 57 5.13 24.36 -7.71
N THR A 58 6.19 25.04 -8.14
CA THR A 58 6.22 25.82 -9.37
C THR A 58 6.80 25.03 -10.55
N GLU A 59 7.56 23.97 -10.27
CA GLU A 59 8.14 23.08 -11.27
C GLU A 59 7.54 21.67 -11.16
N THR A 60 6.86 21.19 -12.22
CA THR A 60 6.25 19.85 -12.24
C THR A 60 7.30 18.74 -12.24
N LEU A 61 8.32 18.84 -13.09
CA LEU A 61 9.33 17.80 -13.31
C LEU A 61 10.69 18.42 -13.66
N ASP A 62 11.68 18.18 -12.81
CA ASP A 62 13.10 18.31 -13.16
C ASP A 62 13.59 16.98 -13.75
N TRP A 63 13.97 17.02 -15.03
CA TRP A 63 14.55 15.90 -15.79
C TRP A 63 15.97 16.21 -16.29
N SER A 64 16.67 17.16 -15.63
CA SER A 64 18.01 17.59 -16.03
C SER A 64 19.10 16.53 -15.82
N ASN A 65 18.89 15.57 -14.92
CA ASN A 65 19.84 14.50 -14.59
C ASN A 65 19.24 13.07 -14.68
N PRO A 66 18.95 12.54 -15.88
CA PRO A 66 18.42 11.18 -16.02
C PRO A 66 19.41 10.12 -15.51
N PRO A 67 18.93 9.03 -14.88
CA PRO A 67 17.53 8.63 -14.69
C PRO A 67 16.87 9.17 -13.40
N PHE A 68 17.42 10.22 -12.78
CA PHE A 68 16.96 10.76 -11.49
C PHE A 68 15.90 11.86 -11.69
N ALA A 69 14.66 11.46 -11.97
CA ALA A 69 13.51 12.38 -11.97
C ALA A 69 13.30 12.99 -10.58
N LYS A 70 12.94 14.27 -10.55
CA LYS A 70 12.32 14.90 -9.36
C LYS A 70 11.01 15.54 -9.76
N TRP A 71 9.95 15.20 -9.05
CA TRP A 71 8.61 15.73 -9.31
C TRP A 71 8.23 16.70 -8.20
N PHE A 72 7.81 17.91 -8.56
CA PHE A 72 7.36 18.93 -7.61
C PHE A 72 8.46 19.31 -6.59
N ALA A 73 9.72 19.35 -7.03
CA ALA A 73 10.90 19.36 -6.16
C ALA A 73 10.97 20.55 -5.20
N ASP A 74 10.33 21.67 -5.55
CA ASP A 74 10.23 22.91 -4.77
C ASP A 74 8.96 22.98 -3.90
N GLY A 75 8.07 21.99 -4.02
CA GLY A 75 6.85 21.89 -3.23
C GLY A 75 7.06 21.21 -1.88
N LYS A 76 6.23 21.61 -0.90
CA LYS A 76 6.20 20.99 0.44
C LYS A 76 4.82 20.51 0.82
N LEU A 77 4.74 19.32 1.38
CA LEU A 77 3.51 18.70 1.87
C LEU A 77 3.78 17.75 3.04
N ASN A 78 2.73 17.38 3.76
CA ASN A 78 2.76 16.24 4.66
C ASN A 78 1.78 15.17 4.15
N VAL A 79 2.26 13.94 4.00
CA VAL A 79 1.45 12.83 3.46
C VAL A 79 0.36 12.42 4.44
N ALA A 80 0.64 12.36 5.75
CA ALA A 80 -0.35 12.01 6.75
C ALA A 80 -1.47 13.07 6.83
N TYR A 81 -1.11 14.35 6.74
CA TYR A 81 -2.08 15.44 6.67
C TYR A 81 -3.06 15.27 5.48
N ASN A 82 -2.53 14.94 4.31
CA ASN A 82 -3.34 14.68 3.11
C ASN A 82 -4.22 13.43 3.22
N CYS A 83 -3.79 12.43 3.97
CA CYS A 83 -4.53 11.19 4.17
C CYS A 83 -5.56 11.27 5.30
N VAL A 84 -5.41 12.16 6.27
CA VAL A 84 -6.24 12.16 7.48
C VAL A 84 -6.71 13.56 7.89
N ASP A 85 -5.79 14.43 8.31
CA ASP A 85 -6.12 15.71 8.96
C ASP A 85 -7.04 16.60 8.10
N ARG A 86 -6.74 16.75 6.81
CA ARG A 86 -7.53 17.61 5.92
C ARG A 86 -8.99 17.19 5.80
N HIS A 87 -9.28 15.90 5.97
CA HIS A 87 -10.65 15.38 5.90
C HIS A 87 -11.42 15.73 7.17
N VAL A 88 -10.76 15.66 8.33
CA VAL A 88 -11.32 16.11 9.60
C VAL A 88 -11.60 17.61 9.56
N GLU A 89 -10.64 18.41 9.07
CA GLU A 89 -10.79 19.86 8.91
C GLU A 89 -11.91 20.24 7.91
N ALA A 90 -12.12 19.43 6.87
CA ALA A 90 -13.22 19.57 5.92
C ALA A 90 -14.59 19.13 6.47
N GLY A 91 -14.68 18.77 7.76
CA GLY A 91 -15.93 18.37 8.41
C GLY A 91 -16.30 16.89 8.23
N ASN A 92 -15.39 16.05 7.71
CA ASN A 92 -15.61 14.62 7.54
C ASN A 92 -15.05 13.78 8.70
N GLY A 93 -14.85 14.38 9.88
CA GLY A 93 -14.28 13.71 11.05
C GLY A 93 -15.05 12.47 11.48
N ASP A 94 -16.39 12.51 11.45
CA ASP A 94 -17.28 11.40 11.84
C ASP A 94 -17.43 10.32 10.76
N ARG A 95 -16.92 10.55 9.54
CA ARG A 95 -16.96 9.55 8.47
C ARG A 95 -16.02 8.40 8.84
N VAL A 96 -16.49 7.16 8.65
CA VAL A 96 -15.63 5.99 8.83
C VAL A 96 -14.52 6.00 7.78
N ALA A 97 -13.27 5.98 8.21
CA ALA A 97 -12.12 5.77 7.34
C ALA A 97 -11.89 4.26 7.11
N ILE A 98 -11.89 3.46 8.19
CA ILE A 98 -11.57 2.03 8.13
C ILE A 98 -12.63 1.21 8.88
N HIS A 99 -13.29 0.32 8.16
CA HIS A 99 -13.97 -0.85 8.72
C HIS A 99 -12.96 -1.99 8.83
N PHE A 100 -12.50 -2.27 10.04
CA PHE A 100 -11.63 -3.39 10.32
C PHE A 100 -12.46 -4.64 10.62
N GLU A 101 -12.10 -5.75 9.96
CA GLU A 101 -12.62 -7.08 10.24
C GLU A 101 -11.45 -8.03 10.54
N GLY A 102 -11.35 -8.46 11.79
CA GLY A 102 -10.42 -9.50 12.22
C GLY A 102 -10.89 -10.88 11.78
N GLU A 103 -9.94 -11.79 11.58
CA GLU A 103 -10.30 -13.17 11.24
C GLU A 103 -11.09 -13.91 12.35
N PRO A 104 -10.81 -13.70 13.66
CA PRO A 104 -11.62 -14.25 14.75
C PRO A 104 -13.05 -13.71 14.81
N GLY A 105 -13.37 -12.66 14.05
CA GLY A 105 -14.69 -12.01 14.03
C GLY A 105 -14.76 -10.72 14.85
N ASP A 106 -13.67 -10.29 15.48
CA ASP A 106 -13.58 -8.95 16.07
C ASP A 106 -13.64 -7.88 14.96
N SER A 107 -14.22 -6.73 15.25
CA SER A 107 -14.35 -5.65 14.27
C SER A 107 -14.29 -4.27 14.92
N ARG A 108 -13.83 -3.27 14.16
CA ARG A 108 -13.76 -1.85 14.56
C ARG A 108 -14.25 -1.00 13.39
N ALA A 109 -14.99 0.06 13.69
CA ALA A 109 -15.20 1.15 12.75
C ALA A 109 -14.37 2.33 13.27
N ILE A 110 -13.40 2.77 12.47
CA ILE A 110 -12.47 3.84 12.83
C ILE A 110 -12.80 5.03 11.96
N THR A 111 -13.28 6.10 12.58
CA THR A 111 -13.57 7.38 11.92
C THR A 111 -12.30 8.13 11.54
N TYR A 112 -12.41 9.13 10.66
CA TYR A 112 -11.26 9.99 10.32
C TYR A 112 -10.72 10.74 11.54
N ALA A 113 -11.58 11.17 12.46
CA ALA A 113 -11.16 11.80 13.72
C ALA A 113 -10.38 10.82 14.61
N GLU A 114 -10.88 9.59 14.80
CA GLU A 114 -10.18 8.56 15.58
C GLU A 114 -8.86 8.16 14.91
N LEU A 115 -8.83 8.03 13.58
CA LEU A 115 -7.62 7.72 12.84
C LEU A 115 -6.57 8.83 12.99
N LYS A 116 -6.99 10.11 12.95
CA LYS A 116 -6.08 11.26 13.19
C LYS A 116 -5.44 11.17 14.56
N ASP A 117 -6.24 10.86 15.58
CA ASP A 117 -5.77 10.74 16.95
C ASP A 117 -4.82 9.54 17.13
N GLU A 118 -5.15 8.38 16.55
CA GLU A 118 -4.29 7.19 16.56
C GLU A 118 -2.94 7.47 15.86
N VAL A 119 -2.96 8.12 14.69
CA VAL A 119 -1.75 8.52 13.95
C VAL A 119 -0.93 9.55 14.73
N SER A 120 -1.57 10.51 15.41
CA SER A 120 -0.89 11.52 16.22
C SER A 120 -0.21 10.91 17.44
N ARG A 121 -0.88 10.00 18.15
CA ARG A 121 -0.28 9.25 19.27
C ARG A 121 0.87 8.37 18.80
N ALA A 122 0.72 7.69 17.67
CA ALA A 122 1.79 6.87 17.11
C ALA A 122 3.00 7.71 16.67
N ALA A 123 2.77 8.89 16.08
CA ALA A 123 3.84 9.83 15.72
C ALA A 123 4.60 10.31 16.95
N ASN A 124 3.89 10.78 17.99
CA ASN A 124 4.49 11.18 19.27
C ASN A 124 5.27 10.01 19.91
N ALA A 125 4.74 8.79 19.86
CA ALA A 125 5.40 7.60 20.39
C ALA A 125 6.71 7.29 19.65
N LEU A 126 6.71 7.38 18.31
CA LEU A 126 7.93 7.20 17.52
C LEU A 126 8.96 8.29 17.81
N THR A 127 8.53 9.55 17.98
CA THR A 127 9.42 10.64 18.39
C THR A 127 10.00 10.40 19.79
N GLU A 128 9.22 9.88 20.75
CA GLU A 128 9.73 9.51 22.07
C GLU A 128 10.79 8.39 21.98
N LEU A 129 10.59 7.42 21.09
CA LEU A 129 11.60 6.38 20.78
C LEU A 129 12.79 6.91 19.95
N GLY A 130 12.89 8.23 19.78
CA GLY A 130 14.00 8.90 19.11
C GLY A 130 13.96 8.86 17.58
N VAL A 131 12.84 8.48 16.97
CA VAL A 131 12.68 8.53 15.50
C VAL A 131 12.50 9.98 15.06
N SER A 132 13.28 10.36 14.05
CA SER A 132 13.28 11.70 13.46
C SER A 132 13.25 11.65 11.93
N LYS A 133 13.13 12.82 11.30
CA LYS A 133 13.16 12.94 9.84
C LYS A 133 14.40 12.25 9.26
N GLY A 134 14.18 11.38 8.27
CA GLY A 134 15.24 10.64 7.58
C GLY A 134 15.63 9.31 8.25
N ASP A 135 15.16 9.02 9.46
CA ASP A 135 15.28 7.68 10.04
C ASP A 135 14.39 6.67 9.32
N ARG A 136 14.78 5.39 9.38
CA ARG A 136 14.01 4.30 8.78
C ARG A 136 13.32 3.48 9.87
N VAL A 137 12.06 3.14 9.63
CA VAL A 137 11.25 2.30 10.52
C VAL A 137 10.78 1.07 9.76
N ALA A 138 11.17 -0.12 10.21
CA ALA A 138 10.69 -1.36 9.62
C ALA A 138 9.31 -1.72 10.18
N VAL A 139 8.37 -2.10 9.31
CA VAL A 139 7.01 -2.47 9.72
C VAL A 139 6.74 -3.91 9.32
N TYR A 140 6.53 -4.79 10.30
CA TYR A 140 6.25 -6.21 10.14
C TYR A 140 4.99 -6.57 10.93
N LEU A 141 3.84 -6.14 10.41
CA LEU A 141 2.52 -6.29 11.02
C LEU A 141 1.59 -7.14 10.14
N PRO A 142 0.59 -7.81 10.73
CA PRO A 142 -0.51 -8.40 9.98
C PRO A 142 -1.42 -7.30 9.41
N MET A 143 -2.47 -7.70 8.70
CA MET A 143 -3.48 -6.80 8.13
C MET A 143 -4.43 -6.24 9.20
N ILE A 144 -3.89 -5.37 10.06
CA ILE A 144 -4.58 -4.70 11.17
C ILE A 144 -4.45 -3.17 11.06
N PRO A 145 -5.35 -2.37 11.68
CA PRO A 145 -5.34 -0.91 11.54
C PRO A 145 -4.02 -0.26 11.94
N GLU A 146 -3.34 -0.83 12.93
CA GLU A 146 -2.04 -0.37 13.43
C GLU A 146 -0.98 -0.35 12.31
N ALA A 147 -1.12 -1.17 11.26
CA ALA A 147 -0.22 -1.13 10.10
C ALA A 147 -0.37 0.16 9.28
N ALA A 148 -1.61 0.60 9.02
CA ALA A 148 -1.85 1.88 8.36
C ALA A 148 -1.44 3.05 9.26
N VAL A 149 -1.75 2.96 10.57
CA VAL A 149 -1.37 3.98 11.56
C VAL A 149 0.16 4.12 11.62
N ALA A 150 0.92 3.02 11.65
CA ALA A 150 2.39 3.03 11.65
C ALA A 150 2.96 3.69 10.38
N MET A 151 2.44 3.36 9.20
CA MET A 151 2.87 3.95 7.94
C MET A 151 2.63 5.46 7.91
N LEU A 152 1.44 5.90 8.33
CA LEU A 152 1.07 7.31 8.40
C LEU A 152 1.83 8.07 9.48
N ALA A 153 2.09 7.45 10.64
CA ALA A 153 2.88 8.06 11.71
C ALA A 153 4.32 8.32 11.26
N CYS A 154 4.94 7.37 10.55
CA CYS A 154 6.26 7.58 9.94
C CYS A 154 6.22 8.74 8.95
N ALA A 155 5.23 8.76 8.05
CA ALA A 155 5.06 9.84 7.08
C ALA A 155 4.77 11.20 7.74
N ARG A 156 4.10 11.23 8.90
CA ARG A 156 3.76 12.43 9.66
C ARG A 156 4.99 13.13 10.23
N ILE A 157 5.99 12.36 10.68
CA ILE A 157 7.25 12.86 11.26
C ILE A 157 8.42 12.85 10.26
N GLY A 158 8.16 12.47 9.02
CA GLY A 158 9.16 12.48 7.96
C GLY A 158 10.15 11.31 8.01
N ALA A 159 9.82 10.24 8.74
CA ALA A 159 10.55 9.00 8.73
C ALA A 159 10.13 8.13 7.52
N THR A 160 11.08 7.36 7.00
CA THR A 160 10.84 6.45 5.88
C THR A 160 10.48 5.08 6.41
N HIS A 161 9.25 4.63 6.19
CA HIS A 161 8.89 3.26 6.60
C HIS A 161 9.34 2.23 5.57
N SER A 162 9.60 1.02 6.03
CA SER A 162 9.92 -0.14 5.20
C SER A 162 9.05 -1.32 5.62
N VAL A 163 7.93 -1.51 4.93
CA VAL A 163 7.01 -2.61 5.23
C VAL A 163 7.58 -3.94 4.71
N VAL A 164 7.54 -4.94 5.57
CA VAL A 164 7.94 -6.32 5.30
C VAL A 164 6.71 -7.20 5.43
N PHE A 165 6.43 -8.00 4.41
CA PHE A 165 5.28 -8.90 4.40
C PHE A 165 5.33 -9.91 5.58
N GLY A 166 4.24 -9.99 6.35
CA GLY A 166 4.10 -10.80 7.58
C GLY A 166 4.35 -12.31 7.44
N GLY A 167 4.53 -12.82 6.22
CA GLY A 167 4.86 -14.23 5.96
C GLY A 167 6.34 -14.52 5.68
N PHE A 168 7.24 -13.54 5.79
CA PHE A 168 8.67 -13.74 5.55
C PHE A 168 9.41 -14.37 6.72
N SER A 169 10.49 -15.10 6.40
CA SER A 169 11.40 -15.72 7.38
C SER A 169 12.26 -14.67 8.09
N ALA A 170 12.82 -15.04 9.25
CA ALA A 170 13.72 -14.18 10.02
C ALA A 170 14.90 -13.65 9.19
N ASP A 171 15.54 -14.47 8.36
CA ASP A 171 16.63 -14.00 7.47
C ASP A 171 16.17 -12.99 6.42
N ALA A 172 14.96 -13.17 5.88
CA ALA A 172 14.38 -12.24 4.92
C ALA A 172 14.00 -10.91 5.58
N ILE A 173 13.57 -10.95 6.85
CA ILE A 173 13.33 -9.77 7.69
C ILE A 173 14.66 -9.06 7.98
N ALA A 174 15.65 -9.80 8.50
CA ALA A 174 16.95 -9.28 8.90
C ALA A 174 17.66 -8.55 7.75
N THR A 175 17.70 -9.18 6.57
CA THR A 175 18.34 -8.60 5.38
C THR A 175 17.74 -7.23 5.02
N ARG A 176 16.43 -7.06 5.18
CA ARG A 176 15.72 -5.81 4.85
C ARG A 176 15.91 -4.74 5.91
N ILE A 177 15.80 -5.12 7.18
CA ILE A 177 16.06 -4.21 8.31
C ILE A 177 17.49 -3.66 8.23
N GLN A 178 18.46 -4.55 7.95
CA GLN A 178 19.86 -4.18 7.86
C GLN A 178 20.15 -3.29 6.64
N ASP A 179 19.58 -3.60 5.48
CA ASP A 179 19.78 -2.81 4.25
C ASP A 179 19.11 -1.42 4.35
N ALA A 180 17.93 -1.34 4.96
CA ALA A 180 17.26 -0.07 5.24
C ALA A 180 17.93 0.72 6.37
N ASP A 181 18.82 0.08 7.13
CA ASP A 181 19.42 0.60 8.35
C ASP A 181 18.34 1.16 9.28
N ALA A 182 17.34 0.33 9.59
CA ALA A 182 16.17 0.74 10.36
C ALA A 182 16.47 0.87 11.86
N LYS A 183 16.02 1.99 12.44
CA LYS A 183 16.21 2.35 13.85
C LYS A 183 15.20 1.68 14.77
N VAL A 184 13.96 1.56 14.29
CA VAL A 184 12.84 0.95 15.03
C VAL A 184 12.18 -0.12 14.17
N VAL A 185 11.75 -1.21 14.80
CA VAL A 185 10.92 -2.25 14.17
C VAL A 185 9.56 -2.27 14.84
N ILE A 186 8.49 -2.11 14.07
CA ILE A 186 7.12 -2.24 14.55
C ILE A 186 6.60 -3.63 14.15
N THR A 187 6.12 -4.41 15.11
CA THR A 187 5.58 -5.76 14.89
C THR A 187 4.43 -6.08 15.83
N ALA A 188 3.92 -7.31 15.81
CA ALA A 188 2.91 -7.82 16.73
C ALA A 188 3.39 -9.09 17.44
N ASP A 189 2.76 -9.44 18.56
CA ASP A 189 2.92 -10.74 19.20
C ASP A 189 2.60 -11.88 18.22
N GLY A 190 1.55 -11.72 17.42
CA GLY A 190 1.17 -12.58 16.31
C GLY A 190 0.11 -11.93 15.42
N GLY A 191 -0.45 -12.71 14.51
CA GLY A 191 -1.63 -12.35 13.72
C GLY A 191 -2.48 -13.59 13.46
N TYR A 192 -3.74 -13.40 13.07
CA TYR A 192 -4.59 -14.53 12.71
C TYR A 192 -4.46 -14.84 11.22
N ARG A 193 -4.32 -16.14 10.91
CA ARG A 193 -4.34 -16.64 9.54
C ARG A 193 -4.91 -18.04 9.48
N ARG A 194 -5.95 -18.25 8.66
CA ARG A 194 -6.63 -19.56 8.49
C ARG A 194 -7.15 -20.14 9.81
N GLY A 195 -7.76 -19.27 10.61
CA GLY A 195 -8.46 -19.60 11.85
C GLY A 195 -7.53 -19.87 13.02
N LYS A 196 -6.23 -19.62 12.89
CA LYS A 196 -5.24 -19.88 13.94
C LYS A 196 -4.34 -18.67 14.17
N PRO A 197 -3.94 -18.41 15.42
CA PRO A 197 -2.89 -17.45 15.70
C PRO A 197 -1.56 -17.96 15.12
N SER A 198 -0.81 -17.05 14.53
CA SER A 198 0.55 -17.26 13.99
C SER A 198 1.48 -16.26 14.66
N ALA A 199 2.54 -16.75 15.31
CA ALA A 199 3.52 -15.89 15.96
C ALA A 199 4.37 -15.10 14.96
N LEU A 200 4.61 -13.83 15.27
CA LEU A 200 5.46 -12.94 14.46
C LEU A 200 6.71 -12.52 15.22
N LYS A 201 6.57 -12.17 16.50
CA LYS A 201 7.66 -11.69 17.37
C LYS A 201 8.91 -12.60 17.41
N PRO A 202 8.83 -13.94 17.43
CA PRO A 202 10.04 -14.77 17.42
C PRO A 202 10.93 -14.58 16.19
N ALA A 203 10.34 -14.37 15.01
CA ALA A 203 11.10 -14.12 13.80
C ALA A 203 11.77 -12.73 13.81
N VAL A 204 11.11 -11.75 14.45
CA VAL A 204 11.69 -10.42 14.66
C VAL A 204 12.84 -10.48 15.64
N ASP A 205 12.70 -11.19 16.76
CA ASP A 205 13.78 -11.35 17.76
C ASP A 205 15.04 -11.97 17.15
N ASP A 206 14.89 -13.04 16.38
CA ASP A 206 16.00 -13.66 15.66
C ASP A 206 16.65 -12.68 14.66
N ALA A 207 15.83 -11.92 13.92
CA ALA A 207 16.32 -10.94 12.96
C ALA A 207 17.11 -9.81 13.62
N VAL A 208 16.55 -9.18 14.66
CA VAL A 208 17.15 -7.99 15.28
C VAL A 208 18.33 -8.33 16.20
N SER A 209 18.44 -9.58 16.70
CA SER A 209 19.60 -10.02 17.49
C SER A 209 20.95 -9.85 16.77
N ARG A 210 20.90 -9.75 15.44
CA ARG A 210 22.05 -9.63 14.54
C ARG A 210 22.27 -8.20 14.03
N ILE A 211 21.43 -7.24 14.40
CA ILE A 211 21.38 -5.90 13.81
C ILE A 211 21.53 -4.85 14.89
N LYS A 212 22.60 -4.05 14.81
CA LYS A 212 22.93 -3.05 15.83
C LYS A 212 22.17 -1.74 15.68
N SER A 213 21.63 -1.43 14.50
CA SER A 213 20.90 -0.19 14.27
C SER A 213 19.51 -0.18 14.88
N VAL A 214 18.94 -1.34 15.21
CA VAL A 214 17.63 -1.42 15.87
C VAL A 214 17.77 -1.10 17.35
N GLU A 215 17.25 0.05 17.76
CA GLU A 215 17.23 0.50 19.16
C GLU A 215 15.98 0.01 19.89
N HIS A 216 14.83 0.00 19.21
CA HIS A 216 13.56 -0.40 19.79
C HIS A 216 12.73 -1.34 18.90
N VAL A 217 11.99 -2.24 19.54
CA VAL A 217 10.98 -3.09 18.89
C VAL A 217 9.62 -2.79 19.50
N LEU A 218 8.75 -2.16 18.73
CA LEU A 218 7.41 -1.77 19.15
C LEU A 218 6.40 -2.87 18.81
N VAL A 219 5.78 -3.49 19.81
CA VAL A 219 4.98 -4.71 19.68
C VAL A 219 3.50 -4.44 19.90
N VAL A 220 2.65 -4.75 18.93
CA VAL A 220 1.18 -4.76 19.05
C VAL A 220 0.74 -6.05 19.71
N ARG A 221 -0.15 -5.96 20.71
CA ARG A 221 -0.78 -7.12 21.34
C ARG A 221 -2.02 -7.51 20.54
N ARG A 222 -1.87 -8.34 19.51
CA ARG A 222 -2.94 -8.77 18.60
C ARG A 222 -3.57 -10.09 19.04
N THR A 223 -2.77 -11.08 19.40
CA THR A 223 -3.26 -12.42 19.79
C THR A 223 -3.29 -12.62 21.31
N GLY A 224 -2.51 -11.85 22.06
CA GLY A 224 -2.36 -11.99 23.51
C GLY A 224 -1.58 -13.25 23.92
N GLN A 225 -0.89 -13.89 22.99
CA GLN A 225 -0.06 -15.05 23.29
C GLN A 225 1.21 -14.66 24.03
N ASP A 226 1.74 -15.59 24.82
CA ASP A 226 3.03 -15.41 25.47
C ASP A 226 4.14 -15.20 24.42
N THR A 227 4.98 -14.20 24.65
CA THR A 227 6.06 -13.84 23.74
C THR A 227 7.31 -13.47 24.51
N ALA A 228 8.48 -13.79 23.95
CA ALA A 228 9.75 -13.43 24.54
C ALA A 228 9.93 -11.91 24.55
N TRP A 229 10.53 -11.40 25.62
CA TRP A 229 10.69 -9.97 25.85
C TRP A 229 12.13 -9.62 26.19
N THR A 230 12.67 -8.61 25.52
CA THR A 230 14.00 -8.04 25.79
C THR A 230 13.85 -6.68 26.47
N GLU A 231 14.15 -6.64 27.77
CA GLU A 231 14.06 -5.43 28.58
C GLU A 231 14.91 -4.28 27.99
N GLY A 232 14.36 -3.07 28.00
CA GLY A 232 15.00 -1.87 27.42
C GLY A 232 14.93 -1.75 25.90
N ARG A 233 14.63 -2.82 25.15
CA ARG A 233 14.46 -2.79 23.67
C ARG A 233 12.99 -2.90 23.27
N ASP A 234 12.28 -3.87 23.84
CA ASP A 234 10.91 -4.17 23.47
C ASP A 234 9.93 -3.26 24.22
N VAL A 235 8.96 -2.71 23.50
CA VAL A 235 7.96 -1.77 24.03
C VAL A 235 6.58 -2.18 23.53
N TRP A 236 5.58 -2.18 24.39
CA TRP A 236 4.20 -2.43 23.97
C TRP A 236 3.61 -1.20 23.27
N TRP A 237 3.04 -1.40 22.07
CA TRP A 237 2.35 -0.38 21.28
C TRP A 237 1.27 0.34 22.09
N HIS A 238 0.38 -0.44 22.71
CA HIS A 238 -0.75 0.11 23.46
C HIS A 238 -0.32 0.89 24.71
N GLU A 239 0.80 0.53 25.34
CA GLU A 239 1.31 1.25 26.52
C GLU A 239 1.95 2.57 26.12
N ILE A 240 2.83 2.59 25.11
CA ILE A 240 3.47 3.83 24.70
C ILE A 240 2.50 4.80 24.03
N THR A 241 1.57 4.32 23.20
CA THR A 241 0.60 5.19 22.51
C THR A 241 -0.47 5.73 23.44
N ALA A 242 -0.94 4.96 24.44
CA ALA A 242 -1.97 5.42 25.38
C ALA A 242 -1.51 6.60 26.25
N ARG A 243 -0.21 6.76 26.47
CA ARG A 243 0.36 7.90 27.23
C ARG A 243 0.73 9.11 26.36
N GLN A 244 0.62 9.00 25.03
CA GLN A 244 0.88 10.14 24.14
C GLN A 244 -0.34 11.04 23.99
N SER A 245 -0.07 12.31 23.69
CA SER A 245 -1.09 13.25 23.25
C SER A 245 -1.70 12.82 21.92
N ALA A 246 -3.01 13.03 21.78
CA ALA A 246 -3.72 12.97 20.50
C ALA A 246 -3.43 14.19 19.61
N GLU A 247 -2.85 15.25 20.18
CA GLU A 247 -2.41 16.42 19.43
C GLU A 247 -0.97 16.23 18.94
N HIS A 248 -0.77 16.46 17.65
CA HIS A 248 0.54 16.48 16.99
C HIS A 248 0.47 17.41 15.77
N THR A 249 1.46 18.30 15.60
CA THR A 249 1.53 19.18 14.42
C THR A 249 2.26 18.47 13.27
N PRO A 250 1.63 18.21 12.11
CA PRO A 250 2.30 17.57 10.99
C PRO A 250 3.24 18.57 10.29
N GLU A 251 4.55 18.39 10.40
CA GLU A 251 5.54 19.23 9.71
C GLU A 251 5.47 19.01 8.19
N ALA A 252 5.56 20.09 7.41
CA ALA A 252 5.62 19.98 5.95
C ALA A 252 7.04 19.63 5.49
N PHE A 253 7.13 18.65 4.60
CA PHE A 253 8.38 18.11 4.08
C PHE A 253 8.48 18.34 2.57
N GLU A 254 9.71 18.33 2.05
CA GLU A 254 9.94 18.45 0.60
C GLU A 254 9.24 17.30 -0.15
N ALA A 255 8.69 17.58 -1.33
CA ALA A 255 8.02 16.57 -2.16
C ALA A 255 8.91 15.35 -2.44
N GLU A 256 10.21 15.60 -2.60
CA GLU A 256 11.24 14.59 -2.86
C GLU A 256 11.73 13.88 -1.58
N GLN A 257 11.15 14.17 -0.42
CA GLN A 257 11.47 13.43 0.80
C GLN A 257 11.09 11.96 0.67
N PRO A 258 12.01 11.03 0.98
CA PRO A 258 11.75 9.59 1.06
C PRO A 258 10.52 9.24 1.90
N LEU A 259 9.49 8.69 1.26
CA LEU A 259 8.27 8.23 1.93
C LEU A 259 8.43 6.80 2.44
N PHE A 260 8.86 5.89 1.56
CA PHE A 260 9.03 4.48 1.92
C PHE A 260 10.06 3.74 1.06
N ILE A 261 10.54 2.64 1.62
CA ILE A 261 11.33 1.62 0.91
C ILE A 261 10.49 0.35 0.84
N LEU A 262 10.30 -0.18 -0.37
CA LEU A 262 9.61 -1.45 -0.56
C LEU A 262 10.52 -2.46 -1.28
N TYR A 263 10.84 -3.54 -0.58
CA TYR A 263 11.78 -4.54 -1.07
C TYR A 263 11.14 -5.52 -2.05
N THR A 264 11.81 -5.73 -3.18
CA THR A 264 11.40 -6.71 -4.20
C THR A 264 12.46 -7.81 -4.37
N SER A 265 12.02 -8.99 -4.82
CA SER A 265 12.93 -10.08 -5.17
C SER A 265 13.72 -9.71 -6.43
N GLY A 266 14.97 -9.28 -6.26
CA GLY A 266 15.88 -9.04 -7.37
C GLY A 266 16.32 -10.35 -8.04
N THR A 267 16.67 -10.29 -9.33
CA THR A 267 17.23 -11.44 -10.08
C THR A 267 18.62 -11.86 -9.60
N THR A 268 19.29 -11.04 -8.79
CA THR A 268 20.68 -11.17 -8.35
C THR A 268 20.83 -11.69 -6.91
N GLY A 269 19.76 -12.25 -6.32
CA GLY A 269 19.79 -12.89 -4.99
C GLY A 269 19.60 -11.95 -3.80
N LYS A 270 20.15 -10.73 -3.82
CA LYS A 270 19.87 -9.71 -2.78
C LYS A 270 18.57 -8.94 -3.08
N PRO A 271 17.67 -8.74 -2.08
CA PRO A 271 16.50 -7.88 -2.23
C PRO A 271 16.89 -6.46 -2.66
N LYS A 272 16.10 -5.84 -3.52
CA LYS A 272 16.30 -4.43 -3.93
C LYS A 272 15.26 -3.56 -3.25
N GLY A 273 15.70 -2.59 -2.46
CA GLY A 273 14.83 -1.59 -1.85
C GLY A 273 14.40 -0.55 -2.89
N ILE A 274 13.14 -0.58 -3.30
CA ILE A 274 12.57 0.44 -4.19
C ILE A 274 12.16 1.62 -3.33
N LEU A 275 12.76 2.78 -3.58
CA LEU A 275 12.46 4.03 -2.90
C LEU A 275 11.35 4.77 -3.64
N HIS A 276 10.36 5.29 -2.90
CA HIS A 276 9.39 6.25 -3.40
C HIS A 276 9.45 7.54 -2.57
N THR A 277 9.39 8.69 -3.25
CA THR A 277 9.30 10.03 -2.65
C THR A 277 7.84 10.45 -2.44
N SER A 278 7.62 11.47 -1.63
CA SER A 278 6.30 11.80 -1.09
C SER A 278 5.32 12.42 -2.10
N GLY A 279 5.68 13.55 -2.72
CA GLY A 279 4.76 14.35 -3.53
C GLY A 279 4.31 13.66 -4.82
N GLY A 280 5.27 13.17 -5.61
CA GLY A 280 4.98 12.46 -6.86
C GLY A 280 4.18 11.17 -6.63
N TYR A 281 4.58 10.36 -5.63
CA TYR A 281 3.89 9.10 -5.33
C TYR A 281 2.46 9.34 -4.85
N LEU A 282 2.24 10.27 -3.92
CA LEU A 282 0.90 10.54 -3.39
C LEU A 282 -0.01 11.12 -4.47
N THR A 283 0.51 12.01 -5.33
CA THR A 283 -0.23 12.57 -6.48
C THR A 283 -0.72 11.44 -7.38
N GLN A 284 0.18 10.52 -7.75
CA GLN A 284 -0.17 9.38 -8.58
C GLN A 284 -1.20 8.48 -7.89
N ALA A 285 -0.97 8.08 -6.64
CA ALA A 285 -1.86 7.17 -5.92
C ALA A 285 -3.26 7.77 -5.71
N ALA A 286 -3.35 9.06 -5.36
CA ALA A 286 -4.62 9.76 -5.22
C ALA A 286 -5.35 9.86 -6.56
N TYR A 287 -4.65 10.25 -7.63
CA TYR A 287 -5.25 10.37 -8.96
C TYR A 287 -5.72 9.02 -9.50
N THR A 288 -4.87 7.98 -9.50
CA THR A 288 -5.26 6.67 -10.05
C THR A 288 -6.33 6.01 -9.22
N HIS A 289 -6.35 6.19 -7.90
CA HIS A 289 -7.44 5.70 -7.07
C HIS A 289 -8.77 6.35 -7.44
N HIS A 290 -8.80 7.67 -7.58
CA HIS A 290 -10.00 8.41 -8.02
C HIS A 290 -10.45 8.03 -9.44
N ALA A 291 -9.51 8.00 -10.39
CA ALA A 291 -9.80 7.86 -11.81
C ALA A 291 -10.15 6.41 -12.20
N VAL A 292 -9.36 5.43 -11.75
CA VAL A 292 -9.50 4.03 -12.20
C VAL A 292 -10.63 3.32 -11.48
N PHE A 293 -10.85 3.63 -10.21
CA PHE A 293 -11.92 3.01 -9.42
C PHE A 293 -13.21 3.82 -9.44
N ASP A 294 -13.23 4.97 -10.11
CA ASP A 294 -14.38 5.86 -10.20
C ASP A 294 -14.94 6.26 -8.80
N LEU A 295 -14.05 6.39 -7.82
CA LEU A 295 -14.43 6.59 -6.42
C LEU A 295 -15.29 7.84 -6.23
N LYS A 296 -16.43 7.67 -5.58
CA LYS A 296 -17.31 8.70 -5.01
C LYS A 296 -17.24 8.60 -3.48
N PRO A 297 -16.37 9.37 -2.80
CA PRO A 297 -16.06 9.14 -1.39
C PRO A 297 -17.26 9.32 -0.44
N GLU A 298 -18.31 10.03 -0.87
CA GLU A 298 -19.56 10.23 -0.12
C GLU A 298 -20.47 8.99 -0.09
N THR A 299 -20.32 8.09 -1.07
CA THR A 299 -21.26 6.97 -1.27
C THR A 299 -20.59 5.61 -1.39
N ASP A 300 -19.30 5.56 -1.76
CA ASP A 300 -18.60 4.31 -1.99
C ASP A 300 -17.99 3.75 -0.70
N VAL A 301 -18.08 2.42 -0.57
CA VAL A 301 -17.29 1.64 0.38
C VAL A 301 -16.31 0.78 -0.41
N TYR A 302 -15.02 1.09 -0.26
CA TYR A 302 -13.94 0.49 -1.02
C TYR A 302 -13.33 -0.71 -0.30
N TRP A 303 -13.02 -1.79 -1.00
CA TRP A 303 -12.27 -2.90 -0.41
C TRP A 303 -11.18 -3.42 -1.35
N CYS A 304 -9.92 -3.18 -0.97
CA CYS A 304 -8.77 -3.86 -1.55
C CYS A 304 -8.35 -5.05 -0.67
N THR A 305 -8.35 -6.24 -1.26
CA THR A 305 -8.08 -7.51 -0.56
C THR A 305 -6.58 -7.87 -0.52
N ALA A 306 -5.73 -6.95 -0.96
CA ALA A 306 -4.28 -7.13 -0.93
C ALA A 306 -3.72 -7.00 0.51
N ASP A 307 -2.41 -7.17 0.63
CA ASP A 307 -1.68 -7.00 1.88
C ASP A 307 -0.77 -5.76 1.79
N VAL A 308 -0.64 -5.02 2.90
CA VAL A 308 0.19 -3.80 2.99
C VAL A 308 1.68 -4.06 2.74
N GLY A 309 2.17 -5.29 2.87
CA GLY A 309 3.52 -5.70 2.49
C GLY A 309 3.79 -5.68 0.97
N TRP A 310 2.80 -5.36 0.14
CA TRP A 310 2.94 -5.18 -1.30
C TRP A 310 2.59 -3.75 -1.73
N VAL A 311 3.04 -3.36 -2.92
CA VAL A 311 2.78 -2.02 -3.48
C VAL A 311 1.27 -1.76 -3.64
N THR A 312 0.48 -2.81 -3.89
CA THR A 312 -0.98 -2.70 -3.96
C THR A 312 -1.57 -2.21 -2.64
N GLY A 313 -1.10 -2.72 -1.50
CA GLY A 313 -1.56 -2.26 -0.20
C GLY A 313 -1.05 -0.87 0.17
N HIS A 314 0.16 -0.50 -0.23
CA HIS A 314 0.63 0.88 -0.08
C HIS A 314 -0.28 1.85 -0.85
N SER A 315 -0.39 1.66 -2.16
CA SER A 315 -1.10 2.61 -3.03
C SER A 315 -2.61 2.57 -2.83
N TYR A 316 -3.18 1.39 -2.60
CA TYR A 316 -4.62 1.15 -2.69
C TYR A 316 -5.23 0.53 -1.43
N ILE A 317 -4.55 0.54 -0.29
CA ILE A 317 -5.17 0.38 1.04
C ILE A 317 -4.86 1.63 1.88
N VAL A 318 -3.60 2.08 1.89
CA VAL A 318 -3.23 3.24 2.72
C VAL A 318 -3.36 4.55 1.95
N TYR A 319 -2.48 4.82 0.99
CA TYR A 319 -2.30 6.18 0.48
C TYR A 319 -3.45 6.68 -0.38
N GLY A 320 -3.79 6.00 -1.47
CA GLY A 320 -4.81 6.45 -2.42
C GLY A 320 -6.22 6.58 -1.82
N PRO A 321 -6.74 5.55 -1.12
CA PRO A 321 -8.06 5.62 -0.49
C PRO A 321 -8.14 6.71 0.59
N LEU A 322 -7.16 6.75 1.51
CA LEU A 322 -7.17 7.74 2.59
C LEU A 322 -6.94 9.15 2.06
N ALA A 323 -6.08 9.35 1.07
CA ALA A 323 -5.93 10.66 0.42
C ALA A 323 -7.24 11.15 -0.20
N ASN A 324 -8.08 10.28 -0.73
CA ASN A 324 -9.36 10.66 -1.34
C ASN A 324 -10.55 10.68 -0.36
N GLY A 325 -10.35 10.50 0.95
CA GLY A 325 -11.46 10.57 1.91
C GLY A 325 -12.40 9.36 1.85
N ALA A 326 -11.93 8.21 1.35
CA ALA A 326 -12.72 7.00 1.16
C ALA A 326 -13.00 6.26 2.48
N THR A 327 -14.23 5.75 2.63
CA THR A 327 -14.51 4.66 3.57
C THR A 327 -14.03 3.34 2.97
N GLN A 328 -13.24 2.57 3.71
CA GLN A 328 -12.72 1.29 3.22
C GLN A 328 -12.77 0.15 4.23
N VAL A 329 -12.68 -1.08 3.73
CA VAL A 329 -12.56 -2.30 4.53
C VAL A 329 -11.11 -2.77 4.61
N MET A 330 -10.64 -3.09 5.81
CA MET A 330 -9.39 -3.79 6.07
C MET A 330 -9.70 -5.15 6.70
N TYR A 331 -9.34 -6.23 6.02
CA TYR A 331 -9.62 -7.60 6.47
C TYR A 331 -8.33 -8.36 6.76
N GLU A 332 -8.22 -8.93 7.96
CA GLU A 332 -7.03 -9.66 8.41
C GLU A 332 -6.93 -11.06 7.80
N GLY A 333 -8.08 -11.71 7.59
CA GLY A 333 -8.15 -13.15 7.37
C GLY A 333 -8.03 -13.62 5.92
N THR A 334 -8.30 -14.91 5.72
CA THR A 334 -8.28 -15.55 4.39
C THR A 334 -9.67 -15.64 3.75
N PRO A 335 -9.77 -15.78 2.42
CA PRO A 335 -11.06 -15.86 1.72
C PRO A 335 -11.90 -17.10 2.03
N ASP A 336 -11.33 -18.11 2.68
CA ASP A 336 -11.94 -19.40 3.01
C ASP A 336 -12.24 -19.63 4.49
N THR A 337 -11.91 -18.68 5.36
CA THR A 337 -12.09 -18.85 6.81
C THR A 337 -13.10 -17.84 7.35
N PRO A 338 -14.11 -18.26 8.14
CA PRO A 338 -14.39 -19.65 8.56
C PRO A 338 -15.00 -20.54 7.47
N HIS A 339 -15.42 -19.97 6.33
CA HIS A 339 -15.89 -20.71 5.16
C HIS A 339 -15.67 -19.92 3.87
N GLN A 340 -15.86 -20.57 2.72
CA GLN A 340 -15.65 -20.03 1.37
C GLN A 340 -16.59 -18.88 0.96
N GLY A 341 -17.57 -18.53 1.80
CA GLY A 341 -18.49 -17.41 1.60
C GLY A 341 -18.02 -16.10 2.23
N ARG A 342 -16.92 -16.11 2.98
CA ARG A 342 -16.54 -15.02 3.89
C ARG A 342 -16.41 -13.66 3.22
N PHE A 343 -15.80 -13.59 2.04
CA PHE A 343 -15.65 -12.31 1.33
C PHE A 343 -17.01 -11.69 0.98
N TRP A 344 -17.99 -12.52 0.59
CA TRP A 344 -19.30 -12.03 0.21
C TRP A 344 -20.12 -11.56 1.42
N GLU A 345 -19.92 -12.18 2.58
CA GLU A 345 -20.47 -11.69 3.84
C GLU A 345 -19.89 -10.33 4.23
N ILE A 346 -18.59 -10.12 4.04
CA ILE A 346 -17.95 -8.81 4.29
C ILE A 346 -18.50 -7.75 3.32
N VAL A 347 -18.61 -8.09 2.03
CA VAL A 347 -19.24 -7.23 1.02
C VAL A 347 -20.65 -6.84 1.45
N GLN A 348 -21.46 -7.81 1.88
CA GLN A 348 -22.82 -7.56 2.33
C GLN A 348 -22.89 -6.76 3.63
N LYS A 349 -22.05 -7.09 4.62
CA LYS A 349 -22.03 -6.46 5.95
C LYS A 349 -21.73 -4.97 5.86
N TYR A 350 -20.76 -4.60 5.02
CA TYR A 350 -20.29 -3.22 4.91
C TYR A 350 -20.84 -2.47 3.68
N GLY A 351 -21.63 -3.13 2.84
CA GLY A 351 -22.15 -2.51 1.61
C GLY A 351 -21.04 -2.13 0.62
N VAL A 352 -20.01 -2.98 0.48
CA VAL A 352 -18.86 -2.73 -0.41
C VAL A 352 -19.35 -2.48 -1.84
N THR A 353 -19.01 -1.33 -2.40
CA THR A 353 -19.40 -0.91 -3.76
C THR A 353 -18.27 -1.13 -4.76
N ILE A 354 -17.01 -1.14 -4.29
CA ILE A 354 -15.81 -1.34 -5.11
C ILE A 354 -14.95 -2.44 -4.49
N LEU A 355 -14.73 -3.53 -5.23
CA LEU A 355 -13.86 -4.64 -4.81
C LEU A 355 -12.63 -4.72 -5.71
N TYR A 356 -11.46 -4.58 -5.10
CA TYR A 356 -10.16 -4.75 -5.76
C TYR A 356 -9.47 -6.02 -5.25
N THR A 357 -9.25 -7.00 -6.14
CA THR A 357 -8.67 -8.30 -5.75
C THR A 357 -7.76 -8.88 -6.82
N ALA A 358 -6.93 -9.84 -6.42
CA ALA A 358 -6.03 -10.53 -7.33
C ALA A 358 -6.79 -11.55 -8.21
N PRO A 359 -6.40 -11.74 -9.49
CA PRO A 359 -6.96 -12.79 -10.34
C PRO A 359 -6.86 -14.20 -9.75
N THR A 360 -5.87 -14.45 -8.90
CA THR A 360 -5.74 -15.72 -8.17
C THR A 360 -6.92 -15.96 -7.23
N ALA A 361 -7.40 -14.94 -6.51
CA ALA A 361 -8.59 -15.07 -5.67
C ALA A 361 -9.84 -15.32 -6.52
N ILE A 362 -9.99 -14.61 -7.65
CA ILE A 362 -11.11 -14.80 -8.59
C ILE A 362 -11.15 -16.25 -9.10
N ARG A 363 -10.01 -16.80 -9.55
CA ARG A 363 -9.94 -18.21 -9.99
C ARG A 363 -10.27 -19.19 -8.87
N THR A 364 -9.87 -18.87 -7.64
CA THR A 364 -10.22 -19.69 -6.46
C THR A 364 -11.73 -19.71 -6.23
N PHE A 365 -12.40 -18.55 -6.26
CA PHE A 365 -13.86 -18.48 -6.15
C PHE A 365 -14.58 -19.23 -7.28
N MET A 366 -14.10 -19.10 -8.52
CA MET A 366 -14.62 -19.87 -9.66
C MET A 366 -14.51 -21.38 -9.44
N LYS A 367 -13.43 -21.84 -8.80
CA LYS A 367 -13.23 -23.27 -8.48
C LYS A 367 -14.17 -23.74 -7.36
N TRP A 368 -14.45 -22.90 -6.36
CA TRP A 368 -15.37 -23.22 -5.27
C TRP A 368 -16.83 -23.30 -5.71
N GLY A 369 -17.16 -22.69 -6.85
CA GLY A 369 -18.49 -22.76 -7.44
C GLY A 369 -19.51 -21.87 -6.73
N THR A 370 -20.76 -21.94 -7.19
CA THR A 370 -21.86 -21.08 -6.75
C THR A 370 -22.61 -21.61 -5.51
N THR A 371 -22.18 -22.75 -4.95
CA THR A 371 -22.91 -23.56 -3.95
C THR A 371 -22.44 -23.40 -2.51
N SER A 372 -21.48 -22.51 -2.20
CA SER A 372 -21.24 -22.14 -0.80
C SER A 372 -22.55 -21.55 -0.24
N PRO A 373 -23.12 -22.12 0.83
CA PRO A 373 -24.53 -21.92 1.14
C PRO A 373 -24.76 -20.43 1.43
N PRO A 374 -25.86 -19.84 0.95
CA PRO A 374 -26.37 -18.67 1.64
C PRO A 374 -26.68 -19.15 3.05
N SER A 375 -25.91 -18.69 4.05
CA SER A 375 -26.54 -18.44 5.34
C SER A 375 -27.82 -17.65 5.03
N SER A 376 -28.92 -17.94 5.71
CA SER A 376 -30.30 -17.53 5.39
C SER A 376 -30.56 -16.01 5.26
N THR A 377 -29.50 -15.22 5.24
CA THR A 377 -29.41 -13.76 5.11
C THR A 377 -28.76 -13.29 3.80
N CYS A 378 -28.18 -14.15 2.96
CA CYS A 378 -27.42 -13.73 1.78
C CYS A 378 -28.34 -13.49 0.55
N ARG A 379 -28.78 -12.24 0.35
CA ARG A 379 -29.39 -11.80 -0.93
C ARG A 379 -28.29 -11.65 -2.00
N PRO A 380 -28.57 -11.92 -3.29
CA PRO A 380 -27.59 -11.76 -4.35
C PRO A 380 -27.24 -10.27 -4.53
N CYS A 381 -26.18 -9.81 -3.86
CA CYS A 381 -25.66 -8.43 -3.94
C CYS A 381 -24.51 -8.29 -4.94
N ALA A 382 -24.11 -9.38 -5.61
CA ALA A 382 -22.97 -9.38 -6.53
C ALA A 382 -23.16 -8.50 -7.78
N SER A 383 -24.40 -8.09 -8.10
CA SER A 383 -24.67 -7.24 -9.27
C SER A 383 -24.28 -5.77 -9.09
N SER A 384 -24.05 -5.30 -7.85
CA SER A 384 -23.74 -3.89 -7.56
C SER A 384 -22.27 -3.62 -7.25
N VAL A 385 -21.43 -4.67 -7.20
CA VAL A 385 -20.00 -4.51 -6.86
C VAL A 385 -19.18 -4.30 -8.13
N ARG A 386 -18.55 -3.13 -8.24
CA ARG A 386 -17.57 -2.88 -9.31
C ARG A 386 -16.29 -3.65 -8.99
N SER A 387 -15.97 -4.67 -9.78
CA SER A 387 -14.72 -5.42 -9.65
C SER A 387 -13.65 -4.90 -10.59
N VAL A 388 -12.51 -4.50 -10.06
CA VAL A 388 -11.31 -4.18 -10.86
C VAL A 388 -10.33 -5.34 -10.71
N SER A 389 -9.79 -5.87 -11.82
CA SER A 389 -8.75 -6.90 -11.78
C SER A 389 -7.55 -6.49 -12.63
N ARG A 390 -6.35 -6.70 -12.12
CA ARG A 390 -5.11 -6.40 -12.83
C ARG A 390 -4.75 -7.56 -13.74
N SER A 391 -4.96 -7.41 -15.05
CA SER A 391 -4.35 -8.28 -16.06
C SER A 391 -3.01 -7.70 -16.49
N THR A 392 -1.90 -8.34 -16.14
CA THR A 392 -0.60 -8.03 -16.75
C THR A 392 -0.55 -8.67 -18.14
N PRO A 393 -0.41 -7.92 -19.24
CA PRO A 393 -0.18 -8.54 -20.54
C PRO A 393 1.19 -9.25 -20.50
N ARG A 394 1.21 -10.56 -20.76
CA ARG A 394 2.46 -11.23 -21.14
C ARG A 394 2.91 -10.59 -22.46
N ARG A 395 3.90 -9.69 -22.42
CA ARG A 395 4.66 -9.38 -23.63
C ARG A 395 5.31 -10.69 -24.08
N GLY A 396 4.91 -11.17 -25.25
CA GLY A 396 5.45 -12.37 -25.86
C GLY A 396 6.96 -12.27 -25.99
N CYS A 397 7.66 -13.34 -25.57
CA CYS A 397 8.99 -13.63 -26.10
C CYS A 397 8.85 -13.77 -27.62
N GLY A 398 9.13 -12.69 -28.33
CA GLY A 398 9.47 -12.76 -29.74
C GLY A 398 10.82 -13.46 -29.85
N THR A 399 10.81 -14.60 -30.52
CA THR A 399 12.00 -15.28 -31.05
C THR A 399 12.79 -14.29 -31.92
N ALA A 400 13.82 -13.68 -31.36
CA ALA A 400 14.86 -13.02 -32.13
C ALA A 400 15.89 -14.08 -32.53
N SER A 401 15.96 -14.32 -33.83
CA SER A 401 16.94 -15.13 -34.52
C SER A 401 18.37 -14.86 -34.04
N THR A 402 19.06 -15.94 -33.72
CA THR A 402 20.50 -16.03 -33.49
C THR A 402 21.31 -15.51 -34.67
N SER A 403 22.05 -14.41 -34.49
CA SER A 403 23.32 -14.17 -35.17
C SER A 403 24.08 -12.99 -34.54
N ALA A 404 25.35 -13.23 -34.23
CA ALA A 404 26.44 -12.27 -33.92
C ALA A 404 26.67 -11.95 -32.42
N PRO A 405 27.93 -11.76 -31.99
CA PRO A 405 28.53 -12.60 -30.96
C PRO A 405 28.74 -11.90 -29.61
N THR A 406 28.67 -12.71 -28.56
CA THR A 406 29.21 -12.45 -27.23
C THR A 406 30.68 -12.03 -27.29
N SER A 407 30.96 -10.80 -26.87
CA SER A 407 32.25 -10.49 -26.22
C SER A 407 31.99 -9.70 -24.95
N ALA A 408 32.21 -10.38 -23.81
CA ALA A 408 32.36 -9.73 -22.53
C ALA A 408 33.69 -8.96 -22.53
N ARG A 409 33.67 -7.69 -22.14
CA ARG A 409 34.88 -6.97 -21.73
C ARG A 409 34.64 -6.24 -20.42
N SER A 410 35.39 -6.70 -19.43
CA SER A 410 35.73 -5.99 -18.20
C SER A 410 36.34 -4.63 -18.53
N TRP A 411 35.96 -3.61 -17.76
CA TRP A 411 36.58 -2.28 -17.80
C TRP A 411 37.58 -2.15 -16.65
N THR A 412 38.84 -1.95 -16.98
CA THR A 412 39.86 -1.35 -16.13
C THR A 412 40.12 0.10 -16.59
N PRO A 413 40.43 1.03 -15.68
CA PRO A 413 40.49 2.45 -15.99
C PRO A 413 41.83 2.86 -16.61
N GLY A 414 41.77 3.62 -17.70
CA GLY A 414 42.90 4.41 -18.22
C GLY A 414 43.28 4.12 -19.67
N GLY A 415 42.96 5.06 -20.58
CA GLY A 415 43.50 5.07 -21.94
C GLY A 415 42.61 5.83 -22.93
N ARG A 416 43.10 6.94 -23.48
CA ARG A 416 42.41 7.78 -24.49
C ARG A 416 42.18 6.99 -25.79
N PRO A 417 41.06 7.18 -26.50
CA PRO A 417 40.87 6.58 -27.83
C PRO A 417 41.54 7.44 -28.92
N ARG A 418 42.29 6.78 -29.81
CA ARG A 418 42.62 7.29 -31.17
C ARG A 418 41.57 6.76 -32.17
N PRO A 419 41.28 7.49 -33.27
CA PRO A 419 40.23 7.10 -34.20
C PRO A 419 40.73 6.25 -35.39
N ALA A 420 39.75 5.76 -36.15
CA ALA A 420 39.78 5.24 -37.53
C ALA A 420 39.85 3.70 -37.67
N PRO A 421 39.31 3.09 -38.76
CA PRO A 421 38.95 3.67 -40.06
C PRO A 421 37.50 4.11 -40.21
#